data_AF-A0A4Q2JJV3-F1
#
_entry.id   AF-A0A4Q2JJV3-F1
#
_cell.length_a   1.000
_cell.length_b   1.000
_cell.length_c   1.000
_cell.angle_alpha   90.00
_cell.angle_beta   90.00
_cell.angle_gamma   90.00
#
_symmetry.space_group_name_H-M   'P 1'
#
loop_
_entity.id
_entity.type
_entity.pdbx_description
1 polymer ?
#
loop_
_entity_poly.entity_id
_entity_poly.type
_entity_poly.pdbx_seq_one_letter_code
_entity_poly.pdbx_strand_id
1 'polypeptide(L)'
;MDDAKLTVRDLVLEPGHVSVSSEVARIAADRDVGGEVAKVVARMATAGKDYLAGEVGEVADGLLDLDVTDVIAHSWDRHRAIGEAKEWSAKNPDGEMVVPLVTHTVKWSYEPSVEVKVDEVPITSVALAVALDTTVKGAVIAFRRGEVADVRTGTVEVRAKVECEGVKLAERTGSFDLPGLLGFSGAPRVVAPSEPDPAPAVPPVPAGPASRYRPGEIVNGHRLNADATAWEPVGRYRPGDIVNGHRLNSDATAWEPIGS
;
A
#
# COMPACT_ATOMS: atom_id res chain seq x y z
N MET A 1 -2.20 -1.25 26.11
CA MET A 1 -1.17 -0.51 25.36
C MET A 1 -1.98 0.31 24.41
N ASP A 2 -2.11 1.61 24.65
CA ASP A 2 -2.92 2.47 23.79
C ASP A 2 -2.36 2.40 22.37
N ASP A 3 -3.16 1.86 21.44
CA ASP A 3 -2.93 2.01 20.01
C ASP A 3 -3.07 3.50 19.70
N ALA A 4 -1.96 4.23 19.75
CA ALA A 4 -1.92 5.63 19.37
C ALA A 4 -2.16 5.71 17.85
N LYS A 5 -3.44 5.80 17.46
CA LYS A 5 -3.88 6.00 16.09
C LYS A 5 -3.60 7.45 15.69
N LEU A 6 -2.90 7.66 14.59
CA LEU A 6 -2.73 9.00 14.01
C LEU A 6 -4.03 9.36 13.29
N THR A 7 -4.73 10.38 13.78
CA THR A 7 -5.96 10.85 13.16
C THR A 7 -5.73 12.05 12.25
N VAL A 8 -6.72 12.37 11.41
CA VAL A 8 -6.73 13.64 10.65
C VAL A 8 -6.67 14.82 11.63
N ARG A 9 -7.29 14.70 12.81
CA ARG A 9 -7.22 15.70 13.87
C ARG A 9 -5.78 16.00 14.26
N ASP A 10 -4.97 14.97 14.50
CA ASP A 10 -3.57 15.11 14.90
C ASP A 10 -2.69 15.74 13.82
N LEU A 11 -3.07 15.57 12.56
CA LEU A 11 -2.38 16.18 11.42
C LEU A 11 -2.77 17.63 11.20
N VAL A 12 -4.05 17.95 11.38
CA VAL A 12 -4.66 19.21 10.95
C VAL A 12 -4.74 20.24 12.08
N LEU A 13 -4.86 19.79 13.34
CA LEU A 13 -4.94 20.65 14.52
C LEU A 13 -3.63 20.63 15.32
N GLU A 14 -3.07 21.80 15.61
CA GLU A 14 -1.98 21.93 16.61
C GLU A 14 -2.53 21.73 18.04
N PRO A 15 -1.69 21.29 19.00
CA PRO A 15 -2.05 21.35 20.41
C PRO A 15 -2.36 22.81 20.81
N GLY A 16 -3.63 23.11 21.06
CA GLY A 16 -4.08 24.44 21.52
C GLY A 16 -4.64 25.39 20.45
N HIS A 17 -4.97 24.92 19.25
CA HIS A 17 -5.67 25.74 18.24
C HIS A 17 -7.16 25.43 18.08
N VAL A 18 -7.86 26.43 17.52
CA VAL A 18 -9.31 26.64 17.52
C VAL A 18 -10.07 25.45 16.93
N SER A 19 -11.16 25.06 17.60
CA SER A 19 -12.06 23.99 17.14
C SER A 19 -12.52 24.24 15.70
N VAL A 20 -12.48 23.21 14.84
CA VAL A 20 -13.01 23.30 13.47
C VAL A 20 -14.45 23.78 13.48
N SER A 21 -15.21 23.38 14.50
CA SER A 21 -16.58 23.86 14.79
C SER A 21 -16.70 25.39 14.79
N SER A 22 -15.72 26.11 15.32
CA SER A 22 -15.78 27.58 15.42
C SER A 22 -15.44 28.30 14.11
N GLU A 23 -14.53 27.73 13.30
CA GLU A 23 -14.23 28.25 11.95
C GLU A 23 -15.34 27.88 10.96
N VAL A 24 -15.97 26.71 11.11
CA VAL A 24 -17.20 26.33 10.39
C VAL A 24 -18.35 27.27 10.77
N ALA A 25 -18.56 27.52 12.07
CA ALA A 25 -19.56 28.47 12.56
C ALA A 25 -19.33 29.86 11.98
N ARG A 26 -18.07 30.30 11.97
CA ARG A 26 -17.66 31.57 11.37
C ARG A 26 -17.93 31.58 9.88
N ILE A 27 -17.58 30.55 9.11
CA ILE A 27 -17.82 30.52 7.65
C ILE A 27 -19.30 30.47 7.32
N ALA A 28 -20.10 29.74 8.09
CA ALA A 28 -21.56 29.74 8.00
C ALA A 28 -22.16 31.12 8.33
N ALA A 29 -21.50 31.91 9.18
CA ALA A 29 -21.94 33.26 9.57
C ALA A 29 -21.38 34.39 8.68
N ASP A 30 -20.19 34.22 8.11
CA ASP A 30 -19.35 35.29 7.53
C ASP A 30 -19.43 35.36 5.99
N ARG A 31 -20.04 34.39 5.29
CA ARG A 31 -19.98 34.39 3.83
C ARG A 31 -21.30 34.24 3.07
N ASP A 32 -21.54 35.33 2.33
CA ASP A 32 -21.95 35.48 0.93
C ASP A 32 -21.36 34.45 -0.09
N VAL A 33 -21.04 33.22 0.34
CA VAL A 33 -20.62 32.09 -0.52
C VAL A 33 -21.88 31.34 -0.94
N GLY A 34 -22.58 31.97 -1.88
CA GLY A 34 -23.37 31.37 -2.96
C GLY A 34 -24.30 30.19 -2.67
N GLY A 35 -25.43 30.41 -1.98
CA GLY A 35 -26.53 29.43 -1.98
C GLY A 35 -27.78 29.82 -1.16
N GLU A 36 -28.83 29.01 -1.27
CA GLU A 36 -30.06 29.10 -0.46
C GLU A 36 -29.76 28.96 1.06
N VAL A 37 -28.68 28.25 1.44
CA VAL A 37 -28.18 28.14 2.82
C VAL A 37 -27.99 29.51 3.47
N ALA A 38 -27.24 30.39 2.84
CA ALA A 38 -26.88 31.69 3.42
C ALA A 38 -28.12 32.58 3.64
N LYS A 39 -29.11 32.50 2.74
CA LYS A 39 -30.37 33.26 2.87
C LYS A 39 -31.23 32.76 4.03
N VAL A 40 -31.24 31.45 4.27
CA VAL A 40 -31.98 30.82 5.36
C VAL A 40 -31.28 31.11 6.68
N VAL A 41 -29.97 30.86 6.76
CA VAL A 41 -29.15 31.13 7.95
C VAL A 41 -29.20 32.61 8.33
N ALA A 42 -29.12 33.54 7.36
CA ALA A 42 -29.23 34.97 7.62
C ALA A 42 -30.56 35.37 8.29
N ARG A 43 -31.65 34.65 8.00
CA ARG A 43 -33.00 34.88 8.56
C ARG A 43 -33.24 34.15 9.89
N MET A 44 -32.35 33.25 10.29
CA MET A 44 -32.45 32.56 11.58
C MET A 44 -32.12 33.50 12.74
N ALA A 45 -32.79 33.28 13.87
CA ALA A 45 -32.36 33.84 15.15
C ALA A 45 -30.96 33.34 15.52
N THR A 46 -30.22 34.09 16.34
CA THR A 46 -28.86 33.73 16.78
C THR A 46 -28.79 32.30 17.33
N ALA A 47 -29.76 31.89 18.16
CA ALA A 47 -29.82 30.53 18.70
C ALA A 47 -29.91 29.44 17.61
N GLY A 48 -30.57 29.73 16.48
CA GLY A 48 -30.66 28.79 15.36
C GLY A 48 -29.36 28.72 14.55
N LYS A 49 -28.60 29.82 14.47
CA LYS A 49 -27.26 29.85 13.87
C LYS A 49 -26.27 29.06 14.72
N ASP A 50 -26.32 29.23 16.04
CA ASP A 50 -25.46 28.53 16.99
C ASP A 50 -25.74 27.02 17.00
N TYR A 51 -27.02 26.62 16.91
CA TYR A 51 -27.39 25.20 16.79
C TYR A 51 -26.86 24.56 15.50
N LEU A 52 -27.07 25.21 14.35
CA LEU A 52 -26.55 24.72 13.07
C LEU A 52 -25.03 24.62 13.07
N ALA A 53 -24.34 25.61 13.63
CA ALA A 53 -22.90 25.59 13.80
C ALA A 53 -22.42 24.41 14.66
N GLY A 54 -23.17 24.07 15.72
CA GLY A 54 -22.93 22.90 16.55
C GLY A 54 -23.02 21.59 15.76
N GLU A 55 -24.13 21.38 15.04
CA GLU A 55 -24.36 20.15 14.26
C GLU A 55 -23.33 19.95 13.14
N VAL A 56 -23.02 21.01 12.37
CA VAL A 56 -21.96 20.92 11.34
C VAL A 56 -20.60 20.72 12.00
N GLY A 57 -20.38 21.31 13.18
CA GLY A 57 -19.19 21.10 14.00
C GLY A 57 -19.01 19.63 14.42
N GLU A 58 -20.07 18.97 14.88
CA GLU A 58 -20.03 17.54 15.26
C GLU A 58 -19.73 16.63 14.07
N VAL A 59 -20.34 16.90 12.90
CA VAL A 59 -20.04 16.14 11.67
C VAL A 59 -18.60 16.38 11.23
N ALA A 60 -18.13 17.63 11.28
CA ALA A 60 -16.73 17.95 10.98
C ALA A 60 -15.77 17.28 11.97
N ASP A 61 -16.09 17.23 13.25
CA ASP A 61 -15.27 16.55 14.27
C ASP A 61 -15.18 15.04 14.00
N GLY A 62 -16.28 14.40 13.60
CA GLY A 62 -16.26 13.00 13.18
C GLY A 62 -15.36 12.74 11.96
N LEU A 63 -15.20 13.71 11.06
CA LEU A 63 -14.24 13.60 9.95
C LEU A 63 -12.79 13.70 10.40
N LEU A 64 -12.54 14.43 11.48
CA LEU A 64 -11.20 14.58 12.05
C LEU A 64 -10.77 13.31 12.81
N ASP A 65 -11.72 12.50 13.29
CA ASP A 65 -11.44 11.22 13.95
C ASP A 65 -11.03 10.10 12.96
N LEU A 66 -10.98 10.38 11.66
CA LEU A 66 -10.51 9.44 10.66
C LEU A 66 -9.06 9.02 10.94
N ASP A 67 -8.86 7.70 11.05
CA ASP A 67 -7.56 7.07 11.23
C ASP A 67 -6.75 7.06 9.92
N VAL A 68 -5.66 7.83 9.90
CA VAL A 68 -4.76 7.97 8.76
C VAL A 68 -3.94 6.70 8.57
N THR A 69 -3.57 6.02 9.67
CA THR A 69 -2.85 4.74 9.66
C THR A 69 -3.66 3.69 8.91
N ASP A 70 -4.98 3.61 9.17
CA ASP A 70 -5.88 2.68 8.49
C ASP A 70 -6.01 3.00 7.00
N VAL A 71 -6.07 4.28 6.60
CA VAL A 71 -6.11 4.69 5.18
C VAL A 71 -4.83 4.27 4.46
N ILE A 72 -3.67 4.46 5.10
CA ILE A 72 -2.37 4.07 4.55
C ILE A 72 -2.31 2.54 4.42
N ALA A 73 -2.69 1.79 5.47
CA ALA A 73 -2.69 0.33 5.45
C ALA A 73 -3.62 -0.24 4.36
N HIS A 74 -4.84 0.29 4.22
CA HIS A 74 -5.79 -0.16 3.19
C HIS A 74 -5.36 0.23 1.77
N SER A 75 -4.61 1.30 1.61
CA SER A 75 -4.10 1.71 0.29
C SER A 75 -3.14 0.68 -0.31
N TRP A 76 -2.45 -0.07 0.55
CA TRP A 76 -1.47 -1.08 0.17
C TRP A 76 -2.09 -2.34 -0.42
N ASP A 77 -3.32 -2.68 -0.04
CA ASP A 77 -4.04 -3.83 -0.59
C ASP A 77 -4.32 -3.70 -2.09
N ARG A 78 -4.32 -2.47 -2.62
CA ARG A 78 -4.49 -2.21 -4.04
C ARG A 78 -3.19 -2.41 -4.84
N HIS A 79 -2.06 -2.65 -4.18
CA HIS A 79 -0.77 -2.83 -4.84
C HIS A 79 -0.52 -4.30 -5.16
N ARG A 80 -0.40 -4.64 -6.46
CA ARG A 80 -0.22 -6.01 -6.93
C ARG A 80 0.91 -6.76 -6.21
N ALA A 81 2.08 -6.12 -6.04
CA ALA A 81 3.22 -6.77 -5.37
C ALA A 81 2.95 -7.12 -3.90
N ILE A 82 2.07 -6.36 -3.23
CA ILE A 82 1.65 -6.63 -1.85
C ILE A 82 0.64 -7.78 -1.85
N GLY A 83 -0.34 -7.76 -2.75
CA GLY A 83 -1.27 -8.88 -2.94
C GLY A 83 -0.55 -10.20 -3.23
N GLU A 84 0.45 -10.20 -4.12
CA GLU A 84 1.27 -11.36 -4.46
C GLU A 84 2.10 -11.86 -3.27
N ALA A 85 2.66 -10.94 -2.48
CA ALA A 85 3.42 -11.31 -1.29
C ALA A 85 2.53 -11.85 -0.16
N LYS A 86 1.32 -11.30 0.03
CA LYS A 86 0.31 -11.85 0.93
C LYS A 86 -0.07 -13.26 0.51
N GLU A 87 -0.40 -13.46 -0.77
CA GLU A 87 -0.82 -14.77 -1.27
C GLU A 87 0.31 -15.81 -1.18
N TRP A 88 1.54 -15.43 -1.52
CA TRP A 88 2.70 -16.30 -1.39
C TRP A 88 2.98 -16.64 0.09
N SER A 89 2.98 -15.66 0.98
CA SER A 89 3.28 -15.90 2.41
C SER A 89 2.18 -16.68 3.12
N ALA A 90 0.93 -16.60 2.67
CA ALA A 90 -0.17 -17.44 3.13
C ALA A 90 0.04 -18.91 2.74
N LYS A 91 0.56 -19.17 1.53
CA LYS A 91 0.89 -20.52 1.04
C LYS A 91 2.19 -21.07 1.64
N ASN A 92 3.05 -20.22 2.17
CA ASN A 92 4.35 -20.57 2.75
C ASN A 92 4.44 -20.05 4.20
N PRO A 93 3.72 -20.68 5.16
CA PRO A 93 3.51 -20.14 6.51
C PRO A 93 4.77 -20.10 7.40
N ASP A 94 5.81 -20.84 7.02
CA ASP A 94 7.13 -20.85 7.68
C ASP A 94 8.12 -19.88 7.00
N GLY A 95 7.77 -19.38 5.82
CA GLY A 95 8.56 -18.43 5.05
C GLY A 95 8.23 -16.98 5.39
N GLU A 96 9.21 -16.11 5.15
CA GLU A 96 9.03 -14.66 5.19
C GLU A 96 9.26 -14.09 3.80
N MET A 97 8.31 -13.28 3.32
CA MET A 97 8.43 -12.57 2.05
C MET A 97 8.70 -11.10 2.32
N VAL A 98 9.79 -10.57 1.78
CA VAL A 98 10.17 -9.16 1.95
C VAL A 98 9.94 -8.44 0.63
N VAL A 99 9.14 -7.38 0.66
CA VAL A 99 8.80 -6.56 -0.51
C VAL A 99 9.35 -5.14 -0.33
N PRO A 100 10.29 -4.70 -1.18
CA PRO A 100 10.62 -3.30 -1.29
C PRO A 100 9.55 -2.58 -2.12
N LEU A 101 9.06 -1.46 -1.61
CA LEU A 101 8.15 -0.56 -2.32
C LEU A 101 8.92 0.68 -2.80
N VAL A 102 8.88 0.91 -4.11
CA VAL A 102 9.23 2.20 -4.71
C VAL A 102 8.23 3.28 -4.28
N THR A 103 8.59 4.55 -4.49
CA THR A 103 7.74 5.70 -4.15
C THR A 103 6.30 5.49 -4.62
N HIS A 104 5.35 5.55 -3.69
CA HIS A 104 3.94 5.32 -3.96
C HIS A 104 3.11 6.49 -3.45
N THR A 105 2.15 6.94 -4.25
CA THR A 105 1.24 8.02 -3.88
C THR A 105 -0.19 7.51 -3.83
N VAL A 106 -0.86 7.83 -2.74
CA VAL A 106 -2.24 7.43 -2.46
C VAL A 106 -3.04 8.70 -2.26
N LYS A 107 -4.18 8.76 -2.94
CA LYS A 107 -5.17 9.82 -2.74
C LYS A 107 -6.43 9.22 -2.17
N TRP A 108 -6.92 9.81 -1.10
CA TRP A 108 -8.19 9.47 -0.48
C TRP A 108 -8.99 10.74 -0.25
N SER A 109 -10.29 10.68 -0.52
CA SER A 109 -11.20 11.79 -0.26
C SER A 109 -12.55 11.27 0.17
N TYR A 110 -13.23 12.05 1.01
CA TYR A 110 -14.58 11.79 1.47
C TYR A 110 -15.35 13.10 1.57
N GLU A 111 -16.54 13.13 0.98
CA GLU A 111 -17.36 14.35 0.80
C GLU A 111 -18.75 14.14 1.42
N PRO A 112 -18.89 14.18 2.76
CA PRO A 112 -20.20 14.12 3.39
C PRO A 112 -20.96 15.45 3.27
N SER A 113 -22.27 15.40 3.48
CA SER A 113 -23.11 16.59 3.56
C SER A 113 -24.02 16.53 4.78
N VAL A 114 -24.29 17.70 5.37
CA VAL A 114 -25.22 17.88 6.49
C VAL A 114 -26.52 18.45 5.95
N GLU A 115 -27.61 17.69 5.99
CA GLU A 115 -28.94 18.18 5.58
C GLU A 115 -29.57 18.99 6.72
N VAL A 116 -29.95 20.23 6.42
CA VAL A 116 -30.60 21.15 7.35
C VAL A 116 -32.11 21.11 7.12
N LYS A 117 -32.85 20.71 8.15
CA LYS A 117 -34.32 20.66 8.15
C LYS A 117 -34.91 21.63 9.15
N VAL A 118 -36.06 22.21 8.82
CA VAL A 118 -36.91 22.97 9.75
C VAL A 118 -38.29 22.36 9.69
N ASP A 119 -38.83 21.93 10.83
CA ASP A 119 -40.11 21.22 10.92
C ASP A 119 -40.20 20.03 9.92
N GLU A 120 -39.14 19.21 9.87
CA GLU A 120 -38.98 18.07 8.93
C GLU A 120 -38.90 18.44 7.44
N VAL A 121 -38.98 19.73 7.09
CA VAL A 121 -38.83 20.19 5.71
C VAL A 121 -37.35 20.43 5.41
N PRO A 122 -36.75 19.73 4.43
CA PRO A 122 -35.38 19.99 4.02
C PRO A 122 -35.29 21.37 3.39
N ILE A 123 -34.45 22.21 4.00
CA ILE A 123 -34.24 23.58 3.57
C ILE A 123 -33.00 23.68 2.70
N THR A 124 -31.92 22.98 3.08
CA THR A 124 -30.66 22.98 2.36
C THR A 124 -29.72 21.86 2.83
N SER A 125 -28.57 21.68 2.19
CA SER A 125 -27.45 20.88 2.68
C SER A 125 -26.18 21.71 2.78
N VAL A 126 -25.29 21.38 3.72
CA VAL A 126 -23.93 21.90 3.85
C VAL A 126 -22.94 20.84 3.42
N ALA A 127 -22.16 21.08 2.37
CA ALA A 127 -21.14 20.16 1.87
C ALA A 127 -19.83 20.30 2.67
N LEU A 128 -19.30 19.18 3.13
CA LEU A 128 -18.00 19.06 3.75
C LEU A 128 -17.10 18.18 2.88
N ALA A 129 -15.80 18.41 2.91
CA ALA A 129 -14.83 17.57 2.24
C ALA A 129 -13.59 17.38 3.10
N VAL A 130 -13.12 16.13 3.17
CA VAL A 130 -11.81 15.78 3.73
C VAL A 130 -11.01 15.04 2.67
N ALA A 131 -9.74 15.41 2.52
CA ALA A 131 -8.82 14.77 1.58
C ALA A 131 -7.47 14.48 2.23
N LEU A 132 -6.92 13.32 1.91
CA LEU A 132 -5.60 12.84 2.30
C LEU A 132 -4.79 12.50 1.04
N ASP A 133 -3.70 13.22 0.82
CA ASP A 133 -2.67 12.87 -0.16
C ASP A 133 -1.47 12.30 0.59
N THR A 134 -1.19 11.02 0.42
CA THR A 134 -0.10 10.32 1.09
C THR A 134 0.97 9.92 0.09
N THR A 135 2.24 10.13 0.40
CA THR A 135 3.37 9.60 -0.38
C THR A 135 4.29 8.78 0.51
N VAL A 136 4.39 7.48 0.22
CA VAL A 136 5.30 6.53 0.88
C VAL A 136 6.57 6.40 0.06
N LYS A 137 7.75 6.52 0.69
CA LYS A 137 9.07 6.44 0.05
C LYS A 137 9.93 5.38 0.73
N GLY A 138 10.59 4.56 -0.09
CA GLY A 138 11.63 3.63 0.35
C GLY A 138 11.17 2.62 1.39
N ALA A 139 9.93 2.16 1.32
CA ALA A 139 9.38 1.25 2.31
C ALA A 139 9.84 -0.20 2.06
N VAL A 140 10.12 -0.94 3.14
CA VAL A 140 10.43 -2.38 3.08
C VAL A 140 9.54 -3.11 4.06
N ILE A 141 8.67 -3.97 3.53
CA ILE A 141 7.61 -4.65 4.30
C ILE A 141 7.88 -6.16 4.27
N ALA A 142 7.81 -6.79 5.43
CA ALA A 142 7.87 -8.25 5.55
C ALA A 142 6.47 -8.80 5.78
N PHE A 143 6.15 -9.90 5.08
CA PHE A 143 4.90 -10.62 5.20
C PHE A 143 5.14 -12.04 5.73
N ARG A 144 4.23 -12.50 6.58
CA ARG A 144 4.22 -13.86 7.11
C ARG A 144 2.78 -14.33 7.26
N ARG A 145 2.47 -15.54 6.79
CA ARG A 145 1.12 -16.13 6.90
C ARG A 145 0.01 -15.25 6.31
N GLY A 146 0.31 -14.49 5.26
CA GLY A 146 -0.65 -13.60 4.60
C GLY A 146 -0.81 -12.22 5.23
N GLU A 147 -0.15 -11.97 6.35
CA GLU A 147 -0.26 -10.74 7.13
C GLU A 147 1.03 -9.92 7.06
N VAL A 148 0.93 -8.61 7.29
CA VAL A 148 2.13 -7.76 7.50
C VAL A 148 2.75 -8.15 8.84
N ALA A 149 3.98 -8.63 8.79
CA ALA A 149 4.72 -9.10 9.96
C ALA A 149 5.71 -8.05 10.49
N ASP A 150 6.24 -7.21 9.60
CA ASP A 150 7.19 -6.15 9.97
C ASP A 150 7.22 -5.05 8.89
N VAL A 151 7.56 -3.83 9.30
CA VAL A 151 7.90 -2.72 8.40
C VAL A 151 9.26 -2.20 8.83
N ARG A 152 10.27 -2.45 8.00
CA ARG A 152 11.69 -2.25 8.38
C ARG A 152 12.18 -0.83 8.19
N THR A 153 11.62 -0.16 7.19
CA THR A 153 11.97 1.22 6.83
C THR A 153 10.86 1.80 5.98
N GLY A 154 10.88 3.13 5.84
CA GLY A 154 10.01 3.90 4.98
C GLY A 154 9.74 5.26 5.59
N THR A 155 9.52 6.25 4.74
CA THR A 155 9.01 7.56 5.16
C THR A 155 7.67 7.79 4.51
N VAL A 156 6.75 8.39 5.25
CA VAL A 156 5.45 8.77 4.72
C VAL A 156 5.22 10.26 4.90
N GLU A 157 4.96 10.93 3.79
CA GLU A 157 4.49 12.32 3.76
C GLU A 157 2.96 12.30 3.61
N VAL A 158 2.24 12.93 4.53
CA VAL A 158 0.77 13.02 4.51
C VAL A 158 0.38 14.47 4.42
N ARG A 159 -0.42 14.83 3.41
CA ARG A 159 -1.11 16.12 3.32
C ARG A 159 -2.59 15.90 3.61
N ALA A 160 -3.08 16.53 4.66
CA ALA A 160 -4.48 16.51 5.05
C ALA A 160 -5.13 17.86 4.77
N LYS A 161 -6.34 17.84 4.23
CA LYS A 161 -7.11 19.03 3.83
C LYS A 161 -8.57 18.86 4.25
N VAL A 162 -9.15 19.89 4.84
CA VAL A 162 -10.57 19.95 5.20
C VAL A 162 -11.20 21.20 4.58
N GLU A 163 -12.37 21.04 3.97
CA GLU A 163 -13.13 22.10 3.32
C GLU A 163 -14.62 22.06 3.72
N CYS A 164 -15.27 23.22 3.69
CA CYS A 164 -16.71 23.37 3.80
C CYS A 164 -17.18 24.27 2.65
N GLU A 165 -18.15 23.82 1.85
CA GLU A 165 -18.65 24.54 0.66
C GLU A 165 -17.52 24.97 -0.29
N GLY A 166 -16.50 24.11 -0.46
CA GLY A 166 -15.30 24.39 -1.25
C GLY A 166 -14.36 25.45 -0.65
N VAL A 167 -14.66 25.97 0.54
CA VAL A 167 -13.78 26.86 1.31
C VAL A 167 -12.87 26.02 2.19
N LYS A 168 -11.55 26.15 1.96
CA LYS A 168 -10.54 25.49 2.78
C LYS A 168 -10.59 25.98 4.23
N LEU A 169 -10.93 25.08 5.14
CA LEU A 169 -10.93 25.29 6.58
C LEU A 169 -9.52 25.14 7.15
N ALA A 170 -8.87 24.04 6.79
CA ALA A 170 -7.58 23.68 7.32
C ALA A 170 -6.80 22.81 6.34
N GLU A 171 -5.48 22.92 6.39
CA GLU A 171 -4.57 22.14 5.56
C GLU A 171 -3.21 22.04 6.22
N ARG A 172 -2.66 20.83 6.26
CA ARG A 172 -1.37 20.54 6.86
C ARG A 172 -0.67 19.41 6.14
N THR A 173 0.66 19.42 6.23
CA THR A 173 1.52 18.34 5.75
C THR A 173 2.41 17.88 6.89
N GLY A 174 2.44 16.57 7.14
CA GLY A 174 3.33 15.92 8.10
C GLY A 174 4.24 14.89 7.42
N SER A 175 5.37 14.60 8.03
CA SER A 175 6.29 13.54 7.60
C SER A 175 6.62 12.64 8.77
N PHE A 176 6.49 11.33 8.57
CA PHE A 176 6.60 10.32 9.62
C PHE A 176 7.48 9.16 9.18
N ASP A 177 8.15 8.55 10.16
CA ASP A 177 8.73 7.23 10.00
C ASP A 177 7.59 6.20 9.89
N LEU A 178 7.59 5.42 8.80
CA LEU A 178 6.52 4.48 8.50
C LEU A 178 6.46 3.31 9.49
N PRO A 179 7.59 2.68 9.90
CA PRO A 179 7.58 1.71 11.00
C PRO A 179 6.93 2.27 12.27
N GLY A 180 7.35 3.46 12.71
CA GLY A 180 6.79 4.12 13.90
C GLY A 180 5.30 4.40 13.78
N LEU A 181 4.86 4.89 12.62
CA LEU A 181 3.45 5.21 12.37
C LEU A 181 2.53 4.00 12.42
N LEU A 182 3.00 2.85 11.93
CA LEU A 182 2.24 1.61 11.87
C LEU A 182 2.44 0.70 13.09
N GLY A 183 3.14 1.19 14.14
CA GLY A 183 3.36 0.43 15.37
C GLY A 183 4.47 -0.62 15.30
N PHE A 184 5.31 -0.63 14.27
CA PHE A 184 6.46 -1.55 14.10
C PHE A 184 7.77 -1.01 14.71
N SER A 185 7.69 -0.15 15.74
CA SER A 185 8.85 0.54 16.35
C SER A 185 9.83 -0.35 17.13
N GLY A 186 9.70 -1.68 17.05
CA GLY A 186 10.67 -2.62 17.59
C GLY A 186 11.97 -2.62 16.79
N ALA A 187 13.07 -3.08 17.40
CA ALA A 187 14.28 -3.37 16.64
C ALA A 187 13.90 -4.33 15.50
N PRO A 188 14.38 -4.10 14.25
CA PRO A 188 14.05 -4.96 13.13
C PRO A 188 14.32 -6.39 13.57
N ARG A 189 13.34 -7.28 13.42
CA ARG A 189 13.64 -8.69 13.58
C ARG A 189 14.60 -9.01 12.45
N VAL A 190 15.89 -9.04 12.79
CA VAL A 190 16.89 -9.74 12.01
C VAL A 190 16.45 -11.19 12.10
N VAL A 191 15.57 -11.57 11.18
CA VAL A 191 15.53 -12.95 10.74
C VAL A 191 16.93 -13.13 10.20
N ALA A 192 17.78 -13.80 10.99
CA ALA A 192 19.01 -14.37 10.47
C ALA A 192 18.64 -14.95 9.11
N PRO A 193 19.38 -14.65 8.02
CA PRO A 193 19.02 -15.17 6.70
C PRO A 193 18.68 -16.62 6.94
N SER A 194 17.39 -16.95 6.78
CA SER A 194 16.95 -18.33 6.97
C SER A 194 17.91 -19.07 6.09
N GLU A 195 18.77 -19.92 6.70
CA GLU A 195 19.65 -20.80 5.94
C GLU A 195 18.79 -21.25 4.78
N PRO A 196 19.19 -20.93 3.53
CA PRO A 196 18.31 -21.05 2.39
C PRO A 196 17.65 -22.40 2.55
N ASP A 197 16.33 -22.39 2.79
CA ASP A 197 15.56 -23.62 3.02
C ASP A 197 16.04 -24.55 1.93
N PRO A 198 16.73 -25.67 2.26
CA PRO A 198 17.51 -26.40 1.29
C PRO A 198 16.57 -26.67 0.13
N ALA A 199 16.78 -25.93 -0.97
CA ALA A 199 15.83 -25.85 -2.08
C ALA A 199 15.36 -27.28 -2.31
N PRO A 200 14.03 -27.56 -2.28
CA PRO A 200 13.49 -28.91 -2.09
C PRO A 200 14.36 -29.84 -2.89
N ALA A 201 15.19 -30.64 -2.19
CA ALA A 201 16.42 -31.17 -2.76
C ALA A 201 16.09 -31.69 -4.15
N VAL A 202 16.48 -30.94 -5.19
CA VAL A 202 16.35 -31.42 -6.55
C VAL A 202 17.15 -32.71 -6.49
N PRO A 203 16.51 -33.88 -6.66
CA PRO A 203 17.20 -35.13 -6.43
C PRO A 203 18.48 -35.05 -7.24
N PRO A 204 19.65 -35.32 -6.62
CA PRO A 204 20.91 -35.18 -7.32
C PRO A 204 20.79 -35.94 -8.64
N VAL A 205 21.33 -35.32 -9.69
CA VAL A 205 21.65 -35.91 -10.99
C VAL A 205 21.68 -37.44 -10.86
N PRO A 206 20.97 -38.21 -11.71
CA PRO A 206 20.88 -39.65 -11.55
C PRO A 206 22.26 -40.27 -11.25
N ALA A 207 22.37 -41.03 -10.16
CA ALA A 207 23.62 -41.57 -9.62
C ALA A 207 24.23 -42.71 -10.48
N GLY A 208 24.09 -42.62 -11.81
CA GLY A 208 24.65 -43.55 -12.79
C GLY A 208 25.70 -42.85 -13.68
N PRO A 209 26.61 -43.60 -14.30
CA PRO A 209 27.59 -43.02 -15.22
C PRO A 209 26.87 -42.34 -16.40
N ALA A 210 27.33 -41.15 -16.79
CA ALA A 210 26.78 -40.36 -17.90
C ALA A 210 26.70 -41.13 -19.23
N SER A 211 27.48 -42.21 -19.38
CA SER A 211 27.46 -43.14 -20.51
C SER A 211 26.14 -43.88 -20.75
N ARG A 212 25.18 -43.82 -19.81
CA ARG A 212 23.82 -44.38 -19.98
C ARG A 212 22.83 -43.44 -20.66
N TYR A 213 23.21 -42.17 -20.81
CA TYR A 213 22.34 -41.11 -21.30
C TYR A 213 22.86 -40.56 -22.62
N ARG A 214 21.96 -40.01 -23.45
CA ARG A 214 22.37 -39.40 -24.72
C ARG A 214 22.80 -37.95 -24.51
N PRO A 215 23.83 -37.45 -25.24
CA PRO A 215 24.09 -36.01 -25.28
C PRO A 215 22.81 -35.23 -25.57
N GLY A 216 22.51 -34.23 -24.75
CA GLY A 216 21.28 -33.44 -24.85
C GLY A 216 20.08 -33.99 -24.07
N GLU A 217 20.15 -35.19 -23.50
CA GLU A 217 19.06 -35.74 -22.69
C GLU A 217 18.81 -34.87 -21.45
N ILE A 218 17.53 -34.59 -21.17
CA ILE A 218 17.11 -33.74 -20.05
C ILE A 218 16.53 -34.62 -18.94
N VAL A 219 17.15 -34.55 -17.76
CA VAL A 219 16.70 -35.25 -16.55
C VAL A 219 16.68 -34.25 -15.40
N ASN A 220 15.54 -34.13 -14.70
CA ASN A 220 15.38 -33.26 -13.53
C ASN A 220 15.88 -31.81 -13.75
N GLY A 221 15.54 -31.22 -14.91
CA GLY A 221 15.91 -29.84 -15.24
C GLY A 221 17.38 -29.61 -15.63
N HIS A 222 18.15 -30.68 -15.80
CA HIS A 222 19.54 -30.63 -16.27
C HIS A 222 19.67 -31.38 -17.60
N ARG A 223 20.44 -30.81 -18.52
CA ARG A 223 20.79 -31.39 -19.82
C ARG A 223 22.20 -31.98 -19.76
N LEU A 224 22.38 -33.18 -20.29
CA LEU A 224 23.72 -33.72 -20.51
C LEU A 224 24.42 -32.95 -21.64
N ASN A 225 25.64 -32.46 -21.40
CA ASN A 225 26.42 -31.68 -22.37
C ASN A 225 26.76 -32.47 -23.65
N ALA A 226 27.23 -31.76 -24.68
CA ALA A 226 27.46 -32.32 -26.02
C ALA A 226 28.49 -33.48 -26.03
N ASP A 227 29.44 -33.48 -25.11
CA ASP A 227 30.48 -34.49 -24.93
C ASP A 227 30.08 -35.62 -23.95
N ALA A 228 28.85 -35.59 -23.40
CA ALA A 228 28.33 -36.58 -22.45
C ALA A 228 29.17 -36.77 -21.18
N THR A 229 29.84 -35.71 -20.73
CA THR A 229 30.73 -35.73 -19.55
C THR A 229 30.12 -35.08 -18.32
N ALA A 230 29.18 -34.15 -18.48
CA ALA A 230 28.61 -33.38 -17.37
C ALA A 230 27.18 -32.90 -17.62
N TRP A 231 26.43 -32.76 -16.53
CA TRP A 231 25.06 -32.24 -16.54
C TRP A 231 25.06 -30.73 -16.30
N GLU A 232 24.24 -30.01 -17.06
CA GLU A 232 24.18 -28.55 -17.06
C GLU A 232 22.73 -28.06 -16.94
N PRO A 233 22.46 -26.91 -16.30
CA PRO A 233 21.10 -26.40 -16.18
C PRO A 233 20.43 -26.13 -17.54
N VAL A 234 19.18 -26.57 -17.71
CA VAL A 234 18.37 -26.20 -18.87
C VAL A 234 18.15 -24.67 -18.86
N GLY A 235 18.54 -23.99 -19.95
CA GLY A 235 18.50 -22.53 -20.06
C GLY A 235 19.87 -21.85 -20.09
N ARG A 236 20.95 -22.59 -19.84
CA ARG A 236 22.34 -22.08 -20.01
C ARG A 236 22.64 -21.68 -21.47
N TYR A 237 22.04 -22.36 -22.43
CA TYR A 237 22.24 -22.18 -23.87
C TYR A 237 20.91 -21.98 -24.60
N ARG A 238 20.93 -21.18 -25.66
CA ARG A 238 19.78 -20.86 -26.53
C ARG A 238 19.76 -21.76 -27.76
N PRO A 239 18.58 -22.06 -28.34
CA PRO A 239 18.50 -22.73 -29.63
C PRO A 239 19.42 -22.09 -30.68
N GLY A 240 20.19 -22.91 -31.38
CA GLY A 240 21.18 -22.49 -32.36
C GLY A 240 22.59 -22.26 -31.84
N ASP A 241 22.79 -22.22 -30.51
CA ASP A 241 24.13 -22.12 -29.91
C ASP A 241 25.01 -23.31 -30.34
N ILE A 242 26.30 -23.04 -30.53
CA ILE A 242 27.29 -24.02 -31.00
C ILE A 242 28.32 -24.26 -29.89
N VAL A 243 28.46 -25.51 -29.47
CA VAL A 243 29.42 -25.94 -28.44
C VAL A 243 30.07 -27.25 -28.88
N ASN A 244 31.40 -27.32 -28.84
CA ASN A 244 32.18 -28.53 -29.16
C ASN A 244 31.77 -29.21 -30.49
N GLY A 245 31.54 -28.42 -31.54
CA GLY A 245 31.15 -28.93 -32.86
C GLY A 245 29.71 -29.41 -32.98
N HIS A 246 28.88 -29.20 -31.95
CA HIS A 246 27.45 -29.52 -31.95
C HIS A 246 26.62 -28.24 -31.81
N ARG A 247 25.47 -28.18 -32.49
CA ARG A 247 24.48 -27.11 -32.41
C ARG A 247 23.29 -27.55 -31.58
N LEU A 248 22.81 -26.71 -30.69
CA LEU A 248 21.56 -26.96 -29.99
C LEU A 248 20.38 -26.79 -30.97
N ASN A 249 19.53 -27.80 -31.10
CA ASN A 249 18.38 -27.75 -32.00
C ASN A 249 17.37 -26.64 -31.64
N SER A 250 16.46 -26.32 -32.57
CA SER A 250 15.47 -25.23 -32.43
C SER A 250 14.62 -25.34 -31.17
N ASP A 251 14.36 -26.57 -30.74
CA ASP A 251 13.45 -26.88 -29.65
C ASP A 251 14.18 -26.95 -28.30
N ALA A 252 15.50 -26.69 -28.29
CA ALA A 252 16.37 -26.81 -27.11
C ALA A 252 16.29 -28.19 -26.42
N THR A 253 16.15 -29.26 -27.19
CA THR A 253 16.00 -30.62 -26.68
C THR A 253 17.17 -31.54 -27.03
N ALA A 254 18.01 -31.20 -28.01
CA ALA A 254 19.14 -32.05 -28.41
C ALA A 254 20.31 -31.27 -29.02
N TRP A 255 21.53 -31.79 -28.83
CA TRP A 255 22.74 -31.33 -29.52
C TRP A 255 22.95 -32.12 -30.81
N GLU A 256 23.04 -31.43 -31.94
CA GLU A 256 23.20 -32.02 -33.27
C GLU A 256 24.61 -31.72 -33.81
N PRO A 257 25.35 -32.69 -34.37
CA PRO A 257 26.67 -32.44 -34.93
C PRO A 257 26.59 -31.47 -36.11
N ILE A 258 27.51 -30.51 -36.15
CA ILE A 258 27.60 -29.53 -37.24
C ILE A 258 28.45 -30.14 -38.34
N GLY A 259 27.78 -30.80 -39.28
CA GLY A 259 28.39 -31.44 -40.44
C GLY A 259 28.64 -32.94 -40.26
N SER A 260 28.20 -33.71 -41.26
CA SER A 260 28.81 -34.99 -41.64
C SER A 260 29.61 -34.75 -42.91
#